data_AF-A0A2M9MNC5-F1
#
_entry.id   AF-A0A2M9MNC5-F1
#
_cell.length_a   1.000
_cell.length_b   1.000
_cell.length_c   1.000
_cell.angle_alpha   90.00
_cell.angle_beta   90.00
_cell.angle_gamma   90.00
#
_symmetry.space_group_name_H-M   'P 1'
#
loop_
_entity.id
_entity.type
_entity.pdbx_description
1 polymer ?
#
loop_
_entity_poly.entity_id
_entity_poly.type
_entity_poly.pdbx_seq_one_letter_code
_entity_poly.pdbx_strand_id
1 'polypeptide(L)'
;MAIEIERKYLLEAYPEDLISEGTIVVEKEQFIEQTYLALDRDQELRVRKITDLKTGQLEFTHTFKKGWGIAREEVEYAISEGLYDQVVKAHGAIPLTKRRVTARWGSTIIEIDDYAQISLLVLEVEFPSMEAADGFVPPAWFGQDISTDKQYSNKKVWRDLQLQAGRGA
;
A
#
# COMPACT_ATOMS: atom_id res chain seq x y z
N MET A 1 12.07 13.53 -8.49
CA MET A 1 11.36 12.62 -7.56
C MET A 1 10.37 13.48 -6.81
N ALA A 2 9.13 13.03 -6.68
CA ALA A 2 8.15 13.72 -5.84
C ALA A 2 8.36 13.28 -4.39
N ILE A 3 7.94 14.13 -3.43
CA ILE A 3 7.86 13.72 -2.03
C ILE A 3 6.43 13.24 -1.80
N GLU A 4 6.26 11.97 -1.48
CA GLU A 4 5.03 11.38 -0.97
C GLU A 4 4.99 11.63 0.54
N ILE A 5 3.87 12.15 1.06
CA ILE A 5 3.64 12.40 2.48
C ILE A 5 2.39 11.64 2.90
N GLU A 6 2.53 10.65 3.77
CA GLU A 6 1.42 9.78 4.18
C GLU A 6 1.44 9.47 5.67
N ARG A 7 0.26 9.34 6.28
CA ARG A 7 0.10 8.70 7.59
C ARG A 7 -0.64 7.38 7.45
N LYS A 8 -0.21 6.40 8.23
CA LYS A 8 -0.72 5.03 8.20
C LYS A 8 -1.29 4.64 9.54
N TYR A 9 -2.44 3.99 9.52
CA TYR A 9 -3.18 3.58 10.70
C TYR A 9 -3.54 2.10 10.62
N LEU A 10 -3.50 1.42 11.76
CA LEU A 10 -3.92 0.04 11.91
C LEU A 10 -5.41 0.01 12.24
N LEU A 11 -6.22 -0.48 11.29
CA LEU A 11 -7.66 -0.61 11.48
C LEU A 11 -7.99 -1.89 12.26
N GLU A 12 -8.89 -1.78 13.23
CA GLU A 12 -9.40 -2.94 13.97
C GLU A 12 -10.40 -3.77 13.15
N ALA A 13 -11.15 -3.11 12.27
CA ALA A 13 -12.14 -3.72 11.39
C ALA A 13 -12.33 -2.90 10.12
N TYR A 14 -12.84 -3.55 9.07
CA TYR A 14 -13.19 -2.87 7.82
C TYR A 14 -14.40 -1.95 8.04
N PRO A 15 -14.38 -0.69 7.56
CA PRO A 15 -15.41 0.30 7.91
C PRO A 15 -16.68 0.15 7.04
N GLU A 16 -17.32 -1.02 7.07
CA GLU A 16 -18.53 -1.32 6.29
C GLU A 16 -19.69 -0.37 6.62
N ASP A 17 -19.92 -0.12 7.91
CA ASP A 17 -21.00 0.75 8.38
C ASP A 17 -20.83 2.18 7.84
N LEU A 18 -19.61 2.74 7.94
CA LEU A 18 -19.31 4.10 7.45
C LEU A 18 -19.47 4.23 5.93
N ILE A 19 -19.20 3.16 5.19
CA ILE A 19 -19.44 3.10 3.75
C ILE A 19 -20.95 3.05 3.47
N SER A 20 -21.68 2.19 4.18
CA SER A 20 -23.12 2.02 4.00
C SER A 20 -23.93 3.28 4.33
N GLU A 21 -23.48 4.05 5.32
CA GLU A 21 -24.06 5.33 5.74
C GLU A 21 -23.70 6.48 4.79
N GLY A 22 -22.77 6.27 3.85
CA GLY A 22 -22.29 7.28 2.91
C GLY A 22 -21.28 8.27 3.50
N THR A 23 -20.76 8.01 4.71
CA THR A 23 -19.66 8.79 5.32
C THR A 23 -18.36 8.61 4.55
N ILE A 24 -18.13 7.39 4.05
CA ILE A 24 -17.02 7.05 3.15
C ILE A 24 -17.61 6.68 1.79
N VAL A 25 -17.19 7.40 0.75
CA VAL A 25 -17.64 7.15 -0.62
C VAL A 25 -16.54 6.43 -1.38
N VAL A 26 -16.76 5.16 -1.71
CA VAL A 26 -15.81 4.35 -2.49
C VAL A 26 -15.72 4.86 -3.92
N GLU A 27 -14.51 5.19 -4.36
CA GLU A 27 -14.26 5.67 -5.72
C GLU A 27 -13.66 4.57 -6.60
N LYS A 28 -12.77 3.76 -6.03
CA LYS A 28 -12.04 2.72 -6.77
C LYS A 28 -11.73 1.53 -5.87
N GLU A 29 -11.77 0.34 -6.46
CA GLU A 29 -11.27 -0.89 -5.84
C GLU A 29 -10.26 -1.56 -6.75
N GLN A 30 -9.13 -1.97 -6.17
CA GLN A 30 -8.03 -2.57 -6.91
C GLN A 30 -7.51 -3.80 -6.18
N PHE A 31 -7.12 -4.81 -6.93
CA PHE A 31 -6.27 -5.89 -6.44
C PHE A 31 -4.83 -5.64 -6.87
N ILE A 32 -3.92 -5.61 -5.92
CA ILE A 32 -2.53 -5.23 -6.15
C ILE A 32 -1.62 -6.37 -5.71
N GLU A 33 -0.78 -6.81 -6.64
CA GLU A 33 0.29 -7.77 -6.43
C GLU A 33 1.61 -7.00 -6.49
N GLN A 34 2.41 -7.01 -5.41
CA GLN A 34 3.67 -6.28 -5.35
C GLN A 34 4.85 -7.19 -4.98
N THR A 35 5.93 -7.06 -5.75
CA THR A 35 7.17 -7.83 -5.57
C THR A 35 8.35 -6.88 -5.43
N TYR A 36 9.10 -7.02 -4.35
CA TYR A 36 10.27 -6.21 -4.06
C TYR A 36 11.52 -6.85 -4.67
N LEU A 37 12.16 -6.13 -5.60
CA LEU A 37 13.33 -6.62 -6.35
C LEU A 37 14.64 -6.32 -5.64
N ALA A 38 14.71 -5.19 -4.94
CA ALA A 38 15.86 -4.77 -4.17
C ALA A 38 15.42 -3.99 -2.93
N LEU A 39 16.10 -4.27 -1.82
CA LEU A 39 15.90 -3.60 -0.54
C LEU A 39 17.28 -3.26 0.04
N ASP A 40 17.57 -1.97 0.22
CA ASP A 40 18.77 -1.53 0.92
C ASP A 40 18.44 -0.37 1.84
N ARG A 41 18.57 -0.57 3.15
CA ARG A 41 18.29 0.45 4.18
C ARG A 41 16.94 1.16 3.94
N ASP A 42 17.00 2.41 3.52
CA ASP A 42 15.89 3.33 3.27
C ASP A 42 15.37 3.29 1.83
N GLN A 43 15.98 2.49 0.96
CA GLN A 43 15.65 2.34 -0.44
C GLN A 43 14.91 1.03 -0.71
N GLU A 44 13.93 1.10 -1.59
CA GLU A 44 13.21 -0.05 -2.11
C GLU A 44 12.93 0.09 -3.60
N LEU A 45 13.07 -1.03 -4.31
CA LEU A 45 12.69 -1.19 -5.71
C LEU A 45 11.63 -2.27 -5.79
N ARG A 46 10.50 -1.98 -6.41
CA ARG A 46 9.40 -2.95 -6.56
C ARG A 46 8.75 -2.86 -7.93
N VAL A 47 8.09 -3.95 -8.31
CA VAL A 47 7.14 -3.98 -9.42
C VAL A 47 5.75 -4.33 -8.90
N ARG A 48 4.72 -3.76 -9.51
CA ARG A 48 3.33 -4.06 -9.17
C ARG A 48 2.53 -4.45 -10.41
N LYS A 49 1.63 -5.39 -10.24
CA LYS A 49 0.48 -5.62 -11.12
C LYS A 49 -0.77 -5.17 -10.37
N ILE A 50 -1.56 -4.36 -11.03
CA ILE A 50 -2.72 -3.69 -10.46
C ILE A 50 -3.91 -4.06 -11.34
N THR A 51 -4.91 -4.67 -10.73
CA THR A 51 -6.17 -5.03 -11.40
C THR A 51 -7.26 -4.12 -10.87
N ASP A 52 -7.88 -3.33 -11.73
CA ASP A 52 -9.11 -2.61 -11.38
C ASP A 52 -10.25 -3.62 -11.25
N LEU A 53 -10.84 -3.74 -10.06
CA LEU A 53 -11.81 -4.80 -9.77
C LEU A 53 -13.17 -4.58 -10.44
N LYS A 54 -13.46 -3.35 -10.85
CA LYS A 54 -14.73 -3.01 -11.52
C LYS A 54 -14.67 -3.29 -13.01
N THR A 55 -13.55 -2.96 -13.65
CA THR A 55 -13.38 -3.04 -15.11
C THR A 55 -12.59 -4.25 -15.57
N GLY A 56 -11.80 -4.87 -14.68
CA GLY A 56 -10.84 -5.92 -15.01
C GLY A 56 -9.58 -5.40 -15.71
N GLN A 57 -9.41 -4.08 -15.83
CA GLN A 57 -8.24 -3.48 -16.47
C GLN A 57 -6.97 -3.79 -15.67
N LEU A 58 -5.90 -4.14 -16.39
CA LEU A 58 -4.58 -4.39 -15.82
C LEU A 58 -3.64 -3.21 -16.06
N GLU A 59 -2.91 -2.84 -15.02
CA GLU A 59 -1.83 -1.87 -15.04
C GLU A 59 -0.58 -2.46 -14.39
N PHE A 60 0.60 -2.09 -14.88
CA PHE A 60 1.87 -2.58 -14.37
C PHE A 60 2.79 -1.41 -14.10
N THR A 61 3.43 -1.41 -12.93
CA THR A 61 4.30 -0.32 -12.50
C THR A 61 5.63 -0.84 -11.97
N HIS A 62 6.64 0.02 -12.05
CA HIS A 62 7.93 -0.12 -11.41
C HIS A 62 8.18 1.14 -10.56
N THR A 63 8.40 0.94 -9.27
CA THR A 63 8.50 2.01 -8.28
C THR A 63 9.85 1.93 -7.58
N PHE A 64 10.53 3.07 -7.46
CA PHE A 64 11.64 3.28 -6.54
C PHE A 64 11.19 4.25 -5.44
N LYS A 65 11.38 3.86 -4.17
CA LYS A 65 11.17 4.75 -3.03
C LYS A 65 12.44 4.88 -2.20
N LYS A 66 12.66 6.06 -1.63
CA LYS A 66 13.78 6.36 -0.71
C LYS A 66 13.31 7.21 0.47
N GLY A 67 13.62 6.77 1.68
CA GLY A 67 13.33 7.49 2.91
C GLY A 67 12.68 6.62 3.99
N TRP A 68 12.23 7.26 5.06
CA TRP A 68 11.60 6.60 6.21
C TRP A 68 10.41 7.39 6.72
N GLY A 69 9.45 6.66 7.28
CA GLY A 69 8.30 7.26 7.96
C GLY A 69 7.38 7.97 6.99
N ILE A 70 6.93 9.16 7.41
CA ILE A 70 5.81 9.90 6.81
C ILE A 70 6.16 10.51 5.46
N ALA A 71 7.43 10.90 5.22
CA ALA A 71 7.84 11.56 3.97
C ALA A 71 8.92 10.75 3.24
N ARG A 72 8.68 10.44 1.96
CA ARG A 72 9.59 9.64 1.14
C ARG A 72 9.70 10.18 -0.28
N GLU A 73 10.90 10.11 -0.85
CA GLU A 73 11.10 10.34 -2.27
C GLU A 73 10.54 9.15 -3.05
N GLU A 74 9.73 9.42 -4.06
CA GLU A 74 9.16 8.40 -4.93
C GLU A 74 9.35 8.74 -6.40
N VAL A 75 9.61 7.69 -7.17
CA VAL A 75 9.51 7.68 -8.63
C VAL A 75 8.80 6.41 -9.06
N GLU A 76 7.71 6.57 -9.80
CA GLU A 76 6.93 5.48 -10.37
C GLU A 76 6.85 5.62 -11.88
N TYR A 77 7.01 4.49 -12.58
CA TYR A 77 6.84 4.38 -14.02
C TYR A 77 5.90 3.25 -14.38
N ALA A 78 5.06 3.48 -15.39
CA ALA A 78 4.35 2.40 -16.06
C ALA A 78 5.34 1.50 -16.82
N ILE A 79 5.10 0.19 -16.77
CA ILE A 79 5.85 -0.81 -17.53
C ILE A 79 4.90 -1.68 -18.34
N SER A 80 5.41 -2.43 -19.31
CA SER A 80 4.60 -3.41 -20.03
C SER A 80 4.39 -4.68 -19.21
N GLU A 81 3.27 -5.37 -19.47
CA GLU A 81 2.98 -6.70 -18.92
C GLU A 81 4.14 -7.68 -19.15
N GLY A 82 4.65 -7.75 -20.38
CA GLY A 82 5.76 -8.66 -20.72
C GLY A 82 7.06 -8.36 -19.96
N LEU A 83 7.32 -7.10 -19.56
CA LEU A 83 8.47 -6.76 -18.71
C LEU A 83 8.20 -7.20 -17.26
N TYR A 84 7.00 -6.92 -16.73
CA TYR A 84 6.58 -7.37 -15.41
C TYR A 84 6.73 -8.90 -15.27
N ASP A 85 6.19 -9.66 -16.22
CA ASP A 85 6.22 -11.12 -16.20
C ASP A 85 7.64 -11.69 -16.20
N GLN A 86 8.52 -11.14 -17.03
CA GLN A 86 9.93 -11.55 -17.08
C GLN A 86 10.62 -11.31 -15.74
N VAL A 87 10.41 -10.14 -15.14
CA VAL A 87 11.01 -9.75 -13.86
C VAL A 87 10.50 -10.65 -12.72
N VAL A 88 9.18 -10.82 -12.60
CA VAL A 88 8.59 -11.64 -11.53
C VAL A 88 9.00 -13.10 -11.68
N LYS A 89 8.96 -13.65 -12.91
CA LYS A 89 9.40 -15.03 -13.18
C LYS A 89 10.87 -15.25 -12.85
N ALA A 90 11.74 -14.31 -13.22
CA ALA A 90 13.17 -14.41 -12.92
C ALA A 90 13.46 -14.27 -11.42
N HIS A 91 12.70 -13.42 -10.72
CA HIS A 91 12.88 -13.20 -9.29
C HIS A 91 12.33 -14.35 -8.44
N GLY A 92 11.22 -14.97 -8.84
CA GLY A 92 10.67 -16.19 -8.23
C GLY A 92 10.13 -16.02 -6.81
N ALA A 93 9.98 -14.79 -6.32
CA ALA A 93 9.43 -14.50 -5.00
C ALA A 93 7.89 -14.51 -5.00
N ILE A 94 7.31 -14.72 -3.83
CA ILE A 94 5.86 -14.64 -3.64
C ILE A 94 5.46 -13.15 -3.58
N PRO A 95 4.52 -12.68 -4.40
CA PRO A 95 4.05 -11.31 -4.31
C PRO A 95 3.28 -11.10 -3.01
N LEU A 96 3.47 -9.93 -2.38
CA LEU A 96 2.56 -9.47 -1.35
C LEU A 96 1.29 -8.96 -2.04
N THR A 97 0.14 -9.51 -1.68
CA THR A 97 -1.13 -9.15 -2.32
C THR A 97 -2.01 -8.36 -1.37
N LYS A 98 -2.75 -7.39 -1.91
CA LYS A 98 -3.75 -6.63 -1.16
C LYS A 98 -4.94 -6.26 -2.03
N ARG A 99 -6.09 -6.11 -1.39
CA ARG A 99 -7.23 -5.39 -1.95
C ARG A 99 -7.17 -3.96 -1.41
N ARG A 100 -7.07 -2.98 -2.31
CA ARG A 100 -7.06 -1.56 -1.99
C ARG A 100 -8.41 -0.95 -2.34
N VAL A 101 -8.99 -0.22 -1.40
CA VAL A 101 -10.15 0.63 -1.63
C VAL A 101 -9.73 2.08 -1.49
N THR A 102 -9.76 2.81 -2.60
CA THR A 102 -9.58 4.26 -2.60
C THR A 102 -10.95 4.89 -2.44
N ALA A 103 -11.10 5.70 -1.40
CA ALA A 103 -12.37 6.29 -1.04
C ALA A 103 -12.19 7.75 -0.62
N ARG A 104 -13.29 8.50 -0.73
CA ARG A 104 -13.38 9.85 -0.24
C ARG A 104 -14.06 9.86 1.12
N TRP A 105 -13.39 10.45 2.10
CA TRP A 105 -13.92 10.74 3.42
C TRP A 105 -13.96 12.27 3.60
N GLY A 106 -15.13 12.87 3.38
CA GLY A 106 -15.28 14.32 3.30
C GLY A 106 -14.47 14.91 2.14
N SER A 107 -13.45 15.72 2.43
CA SER A 107 -12.51 16.28 1.44
C SER A 107 -11.21 15.48 1.32
N THR A 108 -11.05 14.43 2.11
CA THR A 108 -9.80 13.66 2.23
C THR A 108 -9.92 12.39 1.40
N ILE A 109 -8.88 12.07 0.64
CA ILE A 109 -8.75 10.75 0.01
C ILE A 109 -8.06 9.82 1.00
N ILE A 110 -8.64 8.64 1.18
CA ILE A 110 -8.11 7.59 2.03
C ILE A 110 -7.94 6.32 1.19
N GLU A 111 -6.94 5.52 1.54
CA GLU A 111 -6.72 4.21 0.95
C GLU A 111 -6.79 3.15 2.05
N ILE A 112 -7.72 2.22 1.91
CA ILE A 112 -7.89 1.09 2.84
C ILE A 112 -7.28 -0.14 2.18
N ASP A 113 -6.21 -0.67 2.77
CA ASP A 113 -5.49 -1.83 2.29
C ASP A 113 -5.77 -3.06 3.16
N ASP A 114 -6.36 -4.06 2.54
CA ASP A 114 -6.65 -5.37 3.12
C ASP A 114 -5.64 -6.41 2.59
N TYR A 115 -4.71 -6.81 3.45
CA TYR A 115 -3.71 -7.85 3.20
C TYR A 115 -4.18 -9.19 3.77
N ALA A 116 -5.09 -9.85 3.05
CA ALA A 116 -5.66 -11.14 3.47
C ALA A 116 -4.61 -12.23 3.74
N GLN A 117 -3.48 -12.24 3.01
CA GLN A 117 -2.39 -13.22 3.16
C GLN A 117 -1.78 -13.26 4.58
N ILE A 118 -1.90 -12.16 5.33
CA ILE A 118 -1.23 -11.96 6.62
C ILE A 118 -2.16 -11.37 7.68
N SER A 119 -3.46 -11.30 7.39
CA SER A 119 -4.49 -10.73 8.28
C SER A 119 -4.14 -9.33 8.80
N LEU A 120 -3.76 -8.43 7.88
CA LEU A 120 -3.43 -7.04 8.20
C LEU A 120 -4.36 -6.10 7.43
N LEU A 121 -5.00 -5.17 8.15
CA LEU A 121 -5.84 -4.13 7.59
C LEU A 121 -5.27 -2.76 7.99
N VAL A 122 -4.96 -1.93 7.02
CA VAL A 122 -4.41 -0.58 7.26
C VAL A 122 -5.16 0.48 6.47
N LEU A 123 -5.14 1.69 6.99
CA LEU A 123 -5.63 2.88 6.31
C LEU A 123 -4.47 3.85 6.11
N GLU A 124 -4.29 4.33 4.89
CA GLU A 124 -3.33 5.37 4.53
C GLU A 124 -4.09 6.66 4.19
N VAL A 125 -3.55 7.79 4.63
CA VAL A 125 -4.01 9.13 4.25
C VAL A 125 -2.83 9.88 3.66
N GLU A 126 -2.98 10.34 2.43
CA GLU A 126 -1.99 11.18 1.75
C GLU A 126 -2.21 12.66 2.07
N PHE A 127 -1.12 13.40 2.22
CA PHE A 127 -1.12 14.82 2.55
C PHE A 127 -0.34 15.63 1.51
N PRO A 128 -0.79 16.85 1.18
CA PRO A 128 -0.07 17.73 0.26
C PRO A 128 1.18 18.37 0.89
N SER A 129 1.30 18.36 2.22
CA SER A 129 2.45 18.92 2.94
C SER A 129 2.63 18.28 4.32
N MET A 130 3.80 18.48 4.93
CA MET A 130 4.08 18.00 6.29
C MET A 130 3.20 18.71 7.33
N GLU A 131 2.96 20.01 7.15
CA GLU A 131 2.10 20.79 8.05
C GLU A 131 0.66 20.24 8.06
N ALA A 132 0.16 19.80 6.90
CA ALA A 132 -1.15 19.17 6.81
C ALA A 132 -1.17 17.80 7.52
N ALA A 133 -0.10 17.01 7.39
CA ALA A 133 0.02 15.71 8.06
C ALA A 133 0.13 15.85 9.60
N ASP A 134 0.91 16.82 10.07
CA ASP A 134 1.14 17.10 11.49
C ASP A 134 -0.11 17.71 12.15
N GLY A 135 -0.85 18.55 11.44
CA GLY A 135 -2.11 19.14 11.90
C GLY A 135 -3.31 18.19 11.84
N PHE A 136 -3.16 17.02 11.20
CA PHE A 136 -4.24 16.06 11.03
C PHE A 136 -4.58 15.34 12.34
N VAL A 137 -5.85 15.42 12.74
CA VAL A 137 -6.38 14.69 13.90
C VAL A 137 -7.20 13.50 13.38
N PRO A 138 -6.71 12.26 13.52
CA PRO A 138 -7.43 11.09 13.05
C PRO A 138 -8.72 10.88 13.87
N PRO A 139 -9.83 10.46 13.25
CA PRO A 139 -11.03 10.07 13.98
C PRO A 139 -10.78 8.74 14.71
N ALA A 140 -11.60 8.47 15.74
CA ALA A 140 -11.41 7.29 16.60
C ALA A 140 -11.37 5.95 15.84
N TRP A 141 -12.08 5.85 14.71
CA TRP A 141 -12.17 4.63 13.93
C TRP A 141 -10.90 4.29 13.13
N PHE A 142 -9.95 5.21 12.96
CA PHE A 142 -8.68 4.93 12.29
C PHE A 142 -7.80 3.93 13.07
N GLY A 143 -7.98 3.84 14.40
CA GLY A 143 -7.17 2.99 15.26
C GLY A 143 -5.78 3.56 15.52
N GLN A 144 -4.78 2.68 15.65
CA GLN A 144 -3.43 3.05 16.06
C GLN A 144 -2.64 3.69 14.91
N ASP A 145 -2.01 4.85 15.15
CA ASP A 145 -1.02 5.42 14.21
C ASP A 145 0.26 4.56 14.21
N ILE A 146 0.59 4.03 13.03
CA ILE A 146 1.73 3.17 12.76
C ILE A 146 2.66 3.76 11.68
N SER A 147 2.54 5.06 11.39
CA SER A 147 3.27 5.74 10.30
C SER A 147 4.79 5.63 10.40
N THR A 148 5.33 5.55 11.62
CA THR A 148 6.78 5.42 11.87
C THR A 148 7.19 4.02 12.30
N ASP A 149 6.23 3.10 12.42
CA ASP A 149 6.49 1.75 12.90
C ASP A 149 6.95 0.84 11.75
N LYS A 150 8.25 0.51 11.79
CA LYS A 150 8.90 -0.29 10.75
C LYS A 150 8.33 -1.70 10.64
N GLN A 151 7.68 -2.24 11.68
CA GLN A 151 7.13 -3.59 11.64
C GLN A 151 5.97 -3.71 10.63
N TYR A 152 5.23 -2.62 10.40
CA TYR A 152 4.12 -2.54 9.45
C TYR A 152 4.52 -1.98 8.08
N SER A 153 5.82 -1.73 7.85
CA SER A 153 6.29 -1.31 6.53
C SER A 153 6.10 -2.45 5.51
N ASN A 154 5.60 -2.13 4.31
CA ASN A 154 5.32 -3.14 3.29
C ASN A 154 6.56 -3.99 2.94
N LYS A 155 7.77 -3.39 2.94
CA LYS A 155 9.02 -4.15 2.74
C LYS A 155 9.30 -5.17 3.85
N LYS A 156 9.00 -4.84 5.11
CA LYS A 156 9.17 -5.76 6.24
C LYS A 156 8.16 -6.89 6.16
N VAL A 157 6.90 -6.53 5.93
CA VAL A 157 5.78 -7.45 5.75
C VAL A 157 6.05 -8.44 4.61
N TRP A 158 6.49 -7.96 3.44
CA TRP A 158 6.84 -8.83 2.31
C TRP A 158 8.02 -9.75 2.62
N ARG A 159 9.04 -9.26 3.34
CA ARG A 159 10.17 -10.09 3.76
C ARG A 159 9.74 -11.22 4.70
N ASP A 160 8.84 -10.94 5.64
CA ASP A 160 8.31 -11.95 6.55
C ASP A 160 7.48 -13.00 5.80
N LEU A 161 6.69 -12.58 4.81
CA LEU A 161 5.96 -13.49 3.91
C LEU A 161 6.91 -14.48 3.21
N GLN A 162 8.06 -14.00 2.69
CA GLN A 162 9.04 -14.90 2.06
C GLN A 162 9.61 -15.93 3.07
N LEU A 163 9.88 -15.50 4.31
CA LEU A 163 10.43 -16.39 5.34
C LEU A 163 9.43 -17.44 5.80
N GLN A 164 8.14 -17.12 5.86
CA GLN A 164 7.09 -18.07 6.22
C GLN A 164 6.93 -19.15 5.14
N ALA A 165 6.94 -18.77 3.86
CA ALA A 165 6.83 -19.71 2.76
C ALA A 165 8.03 -20.68 2.69
N GLY A 166 9.24 -20.19 2.95
CA GLY A 166 10.44 -21.04 2.99
C GLY A 166 10.50 -22.02 4.17
N ARG A 167 9.68 -21.85 5.22
CA ARG A 167 9.59 -22.77 6.37
C ARG A 167 8.57 -23.90 6.17
N GLY A 168 7.70 -23.79 5.17
CA GLY A 168 6.71 -24.80 4.81
C GLY A 168 7.14 -25.74 3.68
N ALA A 169 8.38 -25.58 3.17
CA ALA A 169 8.98 -26.37 2.11
C ALA A 169 9.97 -27.41 2.65
#